data_AF-A0A2T5FYC8-F1
#
_entry.id   AF-A0A2T5FYC8-F1
#
_cell.length_a   1.000
_cell.length_b   1.000
_cell.length_c   1.000
_cell.angle_alpha   90.00
_cell.angle_beta   90.00
_cell.angle_gamma   90.00
#
_symmetry.space_group_name_H-M   'P 1'
#
loop_
_entity.id
_entity.type
_entity.pdbx_description
1 polymer ?
#
loop_
_entity_poly.entity_id
_entity_poly.type
_entity_poly.pdbx_seq_one_letter_code
_entity_poly.pdbx_strand_id
1 'polypeptide(L)' 'METRYQSRTDRRTANIKVETVRAPSGQEGLGNALRAAYSPRSTELPRDIRCLLDKLYQA' A
#
# COMPACT_ATOMS: atom_id res chain seq x y z
N MET A 1 23.00 -1.11 -14.08
CA MET A 1 23.03 -0.84 -12.64
C MET A 1 21.68 -1.24 -12.08
N GLU A 2 21.59 -2.38 -11.39
CA GLU A 2 20.33 -2.89 -10.82
C GLU A 2 20.15 -2.35 -9.39
N THR A 3 19.14 -1.51 -9.18
CA THR A 3 18.86 -0.94 -7.85
C THR A 3 18.07 -1.95 -7.02
N ARG A 4 18.79 -2.70 -6.18
CA ARG A 4 18.24 -3.74 -5.30
C ARG A 4 17.60 -3.08 -4.08
N TYR A 5 16.28 -2.96 -4.06
CA TYR A 5 15.54 -2.48 -2.89
C TYR A 5 15.54 -3.56 -1.80
N GLN A 6 16.34 -3.36 -0.75
CA GLN A 6 16.32 -4.22 0.44
C GLN A 6 15.29 -3.69 1.44
N SER A 7 14.14 -4.34 1.53
CA SER A 7 13.21 -4.14 2.64
C SER A 7 13.74 -4.84 3.89
N ARG A 8 14.08 -4.08 4.94
CA ARG A 8 14.30 -4.63 6.28
C ARG A 8 13.04 -5.37 6.71
N THR A 9 13.09 -6.69 6.65
CA THR A 9 12.03 -7.57 7.11
C THR A 9 12.10 -7.65 8.63
N ASP A 10 11.14 -7.00 9.27
CA ASP A 10 10.75 -7.31 10.64
C ASP A 10 10.37 -8.79 10.69
N ARG A 11 10.91 -9.54 11.66
CA ARG A 11 10.96 -11.01 11.70
C ARG A 11 9.60 -11.69 11.97
N ARG A 12 8.47 -11.00 11.75
CA ARG A 12 7.13 -11.40 12.22
C ARG A 12 6.07 -11.65 11.16
N THR A 13 6.39 -11.63 9.87
CA THR A 13 5.36 -11.81 8.83
C THR A 13 5.43 -13.21 8.22
N ALA A 14 4.80 -14.16 8.91
CA ALA A 14 4.59 -15.51 8.41
C ALA A 14 3.76 -15.48 7.10
N ASN A 15 4.26 -16.14 6.05
CA ASN A 15 3.57 -16.53 4.81
C ASN A 15 2.89 -15.46 3.94
N ILE A 16 3.40 -14.23 3.86
CA ILE A 16 2.99 -13.34 2.75
C ILE A 16 3.82 -13.69 1.51
N LYS A 17 3.18 -14.25 0.49
CA LYS A 17 3.79 -14.44 -0.84
C LYS A 17 3.98 -13.07 -1.49
N VAL A 18 5.17 -12.48 -1.34
CA VAL A 18 5.51 -11.21 -1.96
C VAL A 18 5.97 -11.49 -3.39
N GLU A 19 5.17 -11.09 -4.38
CA GLU A 19 5.55 -11.16 -5.79
C GLU A 19 6.25 -9.86 -6.19
N THR A 20 7.46 -9.97 -6.76
CA THR A 20 8.22 -8.80 -7.19
C THR A 20 7.79 -8.43 -8.61
N VAL A 21 6.96 -7.41 -8.74
CA VAL A 21 6.57 -6.88 -10.05
C VAL A 21 7.63 -5.89 -10.53
N ARG A 22 8.16 -6.11 -11.74
CA ARG A 22 9.10 -5.17 -12.36
C ARG A 22 8.33 -3.97 -12.90
N ALA A 23 8.80 -2.76 -12.61
CA ALA A 23 8.23 -1.56 -13.20
C ALA A 23 8.44 -1.57 -14.74
N PRO A 24 7.46 -1.12 -15.53
CA PRO A 24 7.65 -0.87 -16.96
C PRO A 24 8.84 0.06 -17.21
N SER A 25 9.55 -0.12 -18.32
CA SER A 25 10.69 0.74 -18.67
C SER A 25 10.27 2.21 -18.77
N GLY A 26 11.08 3.11 -18.21
CA GLY A 26 10.78 4.54 -18.15
C GLY A 26 9.78 4.96 -17.08
N GLN A 27 9.22 4.02 -16.30
CA GLN A 27 8.30 4.28 -15.19
C GLN A 27 8.92 3.98 -13.82
N GLU A 28 10.25 3.87 -13.79
CA GLU A 28 11.03 3.64 -12.58
C GLU A 28 10.76 4.75 -11.57
N GLY A 29 10.36 4.38 -10.35
CA GLY A 29 10.10 5.35 -9.29
C GLY A 29 8.74 6.04 -9.35
N LEU A 30 7.92 5.88 -10.41
CA LEU A 30 6.57 6.46 -10.48
C LEU A 30 5.70 5.98 -9.32
N GLY A 31 5.75 4.70 -8.96
CA GLY A 31 5.01 4.18 -7.81
C GLY A 31 5.42 4.83 -6.49
N ASN A 32 6.71 5.14 -6.33
CA ASN A 32 7.21 5.83 -5.13
C ASN A 32 6.79 7.31 -5.13
N ALA A 33 6.85 7.98 -6.28
CA ALA A 33 6.37 9.35 -6.46
C ALA A 33 4.87 9.48 -6.18
N LEU A 34 4.05 8.57 -6.71
CA LEU A 34 2.61 8.51 -6.45
C LEU A 34 2.31 8.25 -4.97
N ARG A 35 3.04 7.33 -4.34
CA ARG A 35 2.91 7.06 -2.90
C ARG A 35 3.30 8.27 -2.05
N ALA A 36 4.36 9.00 -2.43
CA ALA A 36 4.78 10.20 -1.72
C ALA A 36 3.82 11.37 -1.93
N ALA A 37 3.26 11.52 -3.14
CA ALA A 37 2.25 12.51 -3.47
C ALA A 37 0.92 12.23 -2.75
N TYR A 38 0.57 10.94 -2.59
CA TYR A 38 -0.54 10.51 -1.76
C TYR A 38 -0.17 10.66 -0.28
N SER A 39 -0.28 11.89 0.23
CA SER A 39 -0.25 12.16 1.66
C SER A 39 -1.68 11.97 2.20
N PRO A 40 -1.95 10.94 3.00
CA PRO A 40 -3.25 10.80 3.64
C PRO A 40 -3.38 11.95 4.66
N ARG A 41 -4.01 13.05 4.25
CA ARG A 41 -4.38 14.16 5.17
C ARG A 41 -5.30 13.68 6.29
N SER A 42 -6.00 12.57 6.06
CA SER A 42 -6.78 11.85 7.06
C SER A 42 -6.62 10.35 6.79
N THR A 43 -6.21 9.61 7.81
CA THR A 43 -6.28 8.14 7.83
C THR A 43 -7.67 7.64 8.20
N GLU A 44 -8.56 8.55 8.61
CA GLU A 44 -9.93 8.24 8.98
C GLU A 44 -10.84 8.26 7.75
N LEU A 45 -11.62 7.18 7.61
CA LEU A 45 -12.70 7.10 6.66
C LEU A 45 -13.80 8.13 7.02
N PRO A 46 -14.42 8.78 6.01
CA PRO A 46 -15.60 9.60 6.24
C PRO A 46 -16.66 8.85 7.05
N ARG A 47 -17.29 9.54 8.00
CA ARG A 47 -18.24 8.95 8.96
C ARG A 47 -19.36 8.15 8.30
N ASP A 48 -19.84 8.63 7.15
CA ASP A 48 -20.94 8.00 6.42
C ASP A 48 -20.55 6.65 5.84
N ILE A 49 -19.31 6.53 5.34
CA ILE A 49 -18.76 5.27 4.84
C ILE A 49 -18.60 4.28 5.99
N ARG A 50 -18.08 4.74 7.14
CA ARG A 50 -17.96 3.89 8.34
C ARG A 50 -19.32 3.37 8.80
N CYS A 51 -20.32 4.25 8.88
CA CYS A 51 -21.68 3.87 9.26
C CYS A 51 -22.31 2.85 8.30
N LEU A 52 -22.07 2.99 6.99
CA LEU A 52 -22.54 2.01 6.00
C LEU A 52 -21.88 0.64 6.21
N LEU A 53 -20.56 0.62 6.41
CA LEU A 53 -19.83 -0.62 6.64
C LEU A 53 -20.27 -1.31 7.94
N ASP A 54 -20.53 -0.54 9.00
CA ASP A 54 -21.04 -1.07 10.27
C ASP A 54 -22.39 -1.77 10.09
N LYS A 55 -23.27 -1.21 9.25
CA LYS A 55 -24.58 -1.83 8.92
C LYS A 55 -24.43 -3.11 8.10
N LEU A 56 -23.51 -3.12 7.14
CA LEU A 56 -23.25 -4.32 6.32
C LEU A 56 -22.62 -5.45 7.11
N TYR A 57 -21.84 -5.14 8.14
CA TYR A 57 -21.20 -6.14 9.00
C TYR A 57 -22.16 -6.77 10.03
N GLN A 58 -23.27 -6.09 10.36
CA GLN A 58 -24.27 -6.56 11.31
C GLN A 58 -25.43 -7.33 10.66
N ALA A 59 -25.45 -7.45 9.33
CA ALA A 59 -26.42 -8.20 8.55
C ALA A 59 -25.90 -9.60 8.21
#